data_AF-A0A4P0Y0C5-F1
#
_entry.id   AF-A0A4P0Y0C5-F1
#
_cell.length_a   1.000
_cell.length_b   1.000
_cell.length_c   1.000
_cell.angle_alpha   90.00
_cell.angle_beta   90.00
_cell.angle_gamma   90.00
#
_symmetry.space_group_name_H-M   'P 1'
#
loop_
_entity.id
_entity.type
_entity.pdbx_description
1 polymer ?
#
loop_
_entity_poly.entity_id
_entity_poly.type
_entity_poly.pdbx_seq_one_letter_code
_entity_poly.pdbx_strand_id
1 'polypeptide(L)'
;MELMYQLYAFCSSQPALKAVMQNWMRRSQQTLEQWFAPDTARGLDAFIEGMTLHFVTDRAPLSKAAIRMMVGQLAGERAQEEGR
;
A
#
# COMPACT_ATOMS: atom_id res chain seq x y z
N MET A 1 -4.50 -4.63 13.28
CA MET A 1 -5.18 -4.90 11.98
C MET A 1 -6.67 -5.20 12.13
N GLU A 2 -7.10 -5.92 13.17
CA GLU A 2 -8.53 -6.23 13.38
C GLU A 2 -9.48 -5.02 13.25
N LEU A 3 -9.21 -3.90 13.93
CA LEU A 3 -10.04 -2.70 13.84
C LEU A 3 -10.11 -2.11 12.43
N MET A 4 -9.04 -2.23 11.64
CA MET A 4 -9.04 -1.76 10.25
C MET A 4 -9.98 -2.62 9.39
N TYR A 5 -9.97 -3.94 9.58
CA TYR A 5 -10.87 -4.83 8.85
C TYR A 5 -12.33 -4.62 9.24
N GLN A 6 -12.59 -4.43 10.54
CA GLN A 6 -13.91 -4.06 11.02
C GLN A 6 -14.37 -2.73 10.43
N LEU A 7 -13.49 -1.73 10.33
CA LEU A 7 -13.78 -0.44 9.70
C LEU A 7 -14.09 -0.61 8.20
N TYR A 8 -13.31 -1.39 7.46
CA TYR A 8 -13.58 -1.69 6.05
C TYR A 8 -14.93 -2.42 5.86
N ALA A 9 -15.25 -3.41 6.71
CA ALA A 9 -16.54 -4.11 6.67
C ALA A 9 -17.72 -3.18 7.02
N PHE A 10 -17.56 -2.33 8.04
CA PHE A 10 -18.58 -1.40 8.48
C PHE A 10 -18.85 -0.29 7.45
N CYS A 11 -17.80 0.32 6.90
CA CYS A 11 -17.93 1.36 5.87
C CYS A 11 -18.42 0.82 4.53
N SER A 12 -18.09 -0.43 4.16
CA SER A 12 -18.60 -1.03 2.92
C SER A 12 -20.09 -1.37 2.98
N SER A 13 -20.63 -1.63 4.17
CA SER A 13 -22.06 -1.90 4.40
C SER A 13 -22.92 -0.64 4.62
N GLN A 14 -22.31 0.54 4.81
CA GLN A 14 -23.00 1.81 5.02
C GLN A 14 -22.62 2.84 3.96
N PRO A 15 -23.48 3.09 2.95
CA PRO A 15 -23.19 4.02 1.85
C PRO A 15 -22.80 5.43 2.33
N ALA A 16 -23.41 5.91 3.42
CA ALA A 16 -23.10 7.20 4.03
C ALA A 16 -21.64 7.31 4.52
N LEU A 17 -21.00 6.20 4.86
CA LEU A 17 -19.64 6.14 5.38
C LEU A 17 -18.59 5.88 4.29
N LYS A 18 -19.00 5.64 3.04
CA LYS A 18 -18.08 5.41 1.92
C LYS A 18 -17.08 6.56 1.74
N ALA A 19 -17.53 7.79 1.98
CA ALA A 19 -16.69 8.99 1.90
C ALA A 19 -15.55 8.98 2.92
N VAL A 20 -15.72 8.36 4.10
CA VAL A 20 -14.66 8.27 5.12
C VAL A 20 -13.49 7.44 4.58
N MET A 21 -13.75 6.28 3.96
CA MET A 21 -12.70 5.44 3.37
C MET A 21 -12.05 6.13 2.18
N GLN A 22 -12.84 6.75 1.31
CA GLN A 22 -12.31 7.48 0.16
C GLN A 22 -11.40 8.64 0.59
N ASN A 23 -11.76 9.37 1.63
CA ASN A 23 -10.94 10.46 2.16
C ASN A 23 -9.66 9.96 2.83
N TRP A 24 -9.72 8.82 3.53
CA TRP A 24 -8.53 8.21 4.10
C TRP A 24 -7.55 7.77 2.99
N MET A 25 -8.00 6.96 2.02
CA MET A 25 -7.18 6.51 0.89
C MET A 25 -6.61 7.69 0.09
N ARG A 26 -7.39 8.76 -0.10
CA ARG A 26 -6.91 9.96 -0.78
C ARG A 26 -5.78 10.64 -0.01
N ARG A 27 -5.85 10.71 1.32
CA ARG A 27 -4.81 11.36 2.14
C ARG A 27 -3.49 10.58 2.13
N SER A 28 -3.53 9.25 2.18
CA SER A 28 -2.31 8.44 2.09
C SER A 28 -1.67 8.59 0.71
N GLN A 29 -2.46 8.51 -0.37
CA GLN A 29 -1.99 8.75 -1.73
C GLN A 29 -1.41 10.16 -1.90
N GLN A 30 -2.09 11.21 -1.43
CA GLN A 30 -1.60 12.60 -1.50
C GLN A 30 -0.28 12.80 -0.78
N THR A 31 -0.02 12.03 0.27
CA THR A 31 1.26 12.06 0.97
C THR A 31 2.35 11.52 0.06
N LEU A 32 2.14 10.35 -0.56
CA LEU A 32 3.09 9.75 -1.51
C LEU A 32 3.30 10.59 -2.78
N GLU A 33 2.26 11.27 -3.26
CA GLU A 33 2.32 12.17 -4.42
C GLU A 33 3.27 13.36 -4.24
N GLN A 34 3.73 13.65 -3.01
CA GLN A 34 4.78 14.65 -2.75
C GLN A 34 6.15 14.23 -3.29
N TRP A 35 6.36 12.92 -3.50
CA TRP A 35 7.65 12.36 -3.93
C TRP A 35 7.55 11.52 -5.20
N PHE A 36 6.35 11.04 -5.54
CA PHE A 36 6.14 10.11 -6.64
C PHE A 36 5.08 10.62 -7.62
N ALA A 37 5.20 10.22 -8.89
CA ALA A 37 4.15 10.46 -9.89
C ALA A 37 2.83 9.79 -9.44
N PRO A 38 1.65 10.33 -9.82
CA PRO A 38 0.36 9.85 -9.30
C PRO A 38 0.13 8.33 -9.42
N ASP A 39 0.49 7.73 -10.55
CA ASP A 39 0.33 6.28 -10.75
C ASP A 39 1.30 5.47 -9.87
N THR A 40 2.53 5.95 -9.69
CA THR A 40 3.51 5.34 -8.77
C THR A 40 3.06 5.46 -7.31
N ALA A 41 2.58 6.64 -6.91
CA ALA A 41 2.03 6.87 -5.57
C ALA A 41 0.86 5.94 -5.28
N ARG A 42 -0.06 5.79 -6.23
CA ARG A 42 -1.20 4.86 -6.12
C ARG A 42 -0.76 3.40 -6.06
N GLY A 43 0.25 3.02 -6.85
CA GLY A 43 0.82 1.67 -6.82
C GLY A 43 1.48 1.35 -5.47
N LEU A 44 2.24 2.29 -4.92
CA LEU A 44 2.86 2.17 -3.61
C LEU A 44 1.82 2.09 -2.47
N ASP A 45 0.79 2.92 -2.50
CA ASP A 45 -0.30 2.91 -1.51
C ASP A 45 -1.00 1.55 -1.49
N ALA A 46 -1.37 1.03 -2.67
CA ALA A 46 -1.98 -0.28 -2.81
C ALA A 46 -1.07 -1.43 -2.35
N PHE A 47 0.24 -1.33 -2.65
CA PHE A 47 1.22 -2.32 -2.20
C PHE A 47 1.36 -2.33 -0.67
N ILE A 48 1.39 -1.16 -0.02
CA ILE A 48 1.46 -1.05 1.45
C ILE A 48 0.23 -1.70 2.09
N GLU A 49 -0.97 -1.38 1.61
CA GLU A 49 -2.21 -1.97 2.12
C GLU A 49 -2.23 -3.50 1.92
N GLY A 50 -1.89 -3.98 0.72
CA GLY A 50 -1.84 -5.41 0.41
C GLY A 50 -0.83 -6.18 1.26
N MET A 51 0.39 -5.65 1.42
CA MET A 51 1.42 -6.27 2.26
C MET A 51 1.04 -6.31 3.73
N THR A 52 0.33 -5.29 4.23
CA THR A 52 -0.15 -5.27 5.61
C THR A 52 -1.22 -6.34 5.85
N LEU A 53 -2.11 -6.58 4.87
CA LEU A 53 -3.06 -7.69 4.90
C LEU A 53 -2.35 -9.04 4.89
N HIS A 54 -1.44 -9.25 3.94
CA HIS A 54 -0.69 -10.51 3.85
C HIS A 54 0.10 -10.79 5.12
N PHE A 55 0.75 -9.80 5.73
CA PHE A 55 1.58 -10.00 6.92
C PHE A 55 0.82 -10.63 8.10
N VAL A 56 -0.47 -10.32 8.27
CA VAL A 56 -1.25 -10.88 9.38
C VAL A 56 -1.98 -12.18 9.05
N THR A 57 -2.15 -12.50 7.77
CA THR A 57 -2.84 -13.72 7.32
C THR A 57 -1.89 -14.83 6.90
N ASP A 58 -0.71 -14.45 6.40
CA ASP A 58 0.25 -15.36 5.79
C ASP A 58 1.07 -16.09 6.86
N ARG A 59 1.33 -17.37 6.60
CA ARG A 59 2.19 -18.22 7.44
C ARG A 59 3.65 -18.13 7.04
N ALA A 60 3.97 -17.53 5.89
CA ALA A 60 5.32 -17.36 5.37
C ALA A 60 5.52 -15.94 4.80
N PRO A 61 5.50 -14.89 5.65
CA PRO A 61 5.59 -13.50 5.19
C PRO A 61 6.91 -13.22 4.46
N LEU A 62 6.87 -12.30 3.49
CA LEU A 62 8.06 -11.84 2.79
C LEU A 62 9.11 -11.29 3.76
N SER A 63 10.37 -11.58 3.46
CA SER A 63 11.48 -10.99 4.20
C SER A 63 11.52 -9.48 3.99
N LYS A 64 12.06 -8.74 4.97
CA LYS A 64 12.28 -7.30 4.86
C LYS A 64 13.08 -6.92 3.60
N ALA A 65 14.06 -7.75 3.23
CA ALA A 65 14.87 -7.55 2.03
C ALA A 65 14.03 -7.65 0.75
N ALA A 66 13.18 -8.68 0.65
CA ALA A 66 12.27 -8.85 -0.49
C ALA A 66 11.29 -7.67 -0.60
N ILE A 67 10.70 -7.24 0.53
CA ILE A 67 9.80 -6.07 0.56
C ILE A 67 10.54 -4.81 0.09
N ARG A 68 11.77 -4.56 0.56
CA ARG A 68 12.56 -3.40 0.15
C ARG A 68 12.86 -3.40 -1.35
N MET A 69 13.17 -4.57 -1.93
CA MET A 69 13.40 -4.67 -3.38
C MET A 69 12.13 -4.33 -4.16
N MET A 70 10.97 -4.89 -3.77
CA MET A 70 9.70 -4.61 -4.43
C MET A 70 9.31 -3.14 -4.33
N VAL A 71 9.46 -2.52 -3.15
CA VAL A 71 9.24 -1.07 -2.98
C VAL A 71 10.14 -0.27 -3.89
N GLY A 72 11.43 -0.64 -3.99
CA GLY A 72 12.37 0.02 -4.90
C GLY A 72 11.92 -0.06 -6.36
N GLN A 73 11.53 -1.25 -6.82
CA GLN A 73 11.02 -1.45 -8.18
C GLN A 73 9.76 -0.61 -8.46
N LEU A 74 8.79 -0.62 -7.55
CA LEU A 74 7.57 0.19 -7.64
C LEU A 74 7.88 1.70 -7.66
N ALA A 75 8.84 2.13 -6.85
CA ALA A 75 9.30 3.51 -6.78
C ALA A 75 10.14 3.95 -8.01
N GLY A 76 10.43 3.04 -8.94
CA GLY A 76 11.24 3.32 -10.12
C GLY A 76 12.74 3.31 -9.87
N GLU A 77 13.21 2.72 -8.76
CA GLU A 77 14.63 2.38 -8.62
C GLU A 77 14.99 1.42 -9.75
N ARG A 78 15.81 1.88 -10.69
CA ARG A 78 16.41 0.98 -11.67
C ARG A 78 17.25 -0.02 -10.90
N ALA A 79 17.11 -1.31 -11.23
CA ALA A 79 18.14 -2.26 -10.87
C ALA A 79 19.47 -1.63 -11.31
N GLN A 80 20.42 -1.51 -10.39
CA GLN A 80 21.79 -1.36 -10.84
C GLN A 80 22.01 -2.57 -11.73
N GLU A 81 22.11 -2.34 -13.04
CA GLU A 81 22.78 -3.31 -13.90
C GLU A 81 24.10 -3.55 -13.17
N GLU A 82 24.29 -4.76 -12.64
CA GLU A 82 25.58 -5.27 -12.18
C GLU A 82 26.47 -5.31 -13.43
N GLY A 83 26.89 -4.14 -13.88
CA GLY A 83 27.88 -3.92 -14.89
C GLY A 83 29.23 -3.93 -14.20
N ARG A 84 29.81 -5.13 -14.05
CA ARG A 84 31.10 -5.53 -14.63
C ARG A 84 31.72 -6.70 -13.88
#